data_AF-A0A011UUE4-F1
#
_entry.id   AF-A0A011UUE4-F1
#
_cell.length_a   1.000
_cell.length_b   1.000
_cell.length_c   1.000
_cell.angle_alpha   90.00
_cell.angle_beta   90.00
_cell.angle_gamma   90.00
#
_symmetry.space_group_name_H-M   'P 1'
#
loop_
_entity.id
_entity.type
_entity.pdbx_description
1 polymer ?
#
loop_
_entity_poly.entity_id
_entity_poly.type
_entity_poly.pdbx_seq_one_letter_code
_entity_poly.pdbx_strand_id
1 'polypeptide(L)'
;MEKDEAAVVLTPHDPERAAKISPLPPPEEVFVDWLMSVPPHACLEDEARRQVELIDSRPTLHPDVRCLRALLVAVAGEGEWHSPAPRNL
;
A
#
# COMPACT_ATOMS: atom_id res chain seq x y z
N MET A 1 43.80 -6.82 5.12
CA MET A 1 43.87 -6.41 3.71
C MET A 1 42.51 -6.72 3.11
N GLU A 2 41.51 -5.91 3.44
CA GLU A 2 41.25 -4.61 2.81
C GLU A 2 41.00 -4.80 1.31
N LYS A 3 39.72 -4.70 0.95
CA LYS A 3 39.31 -4.43 -0.41
C LYS A 3 38.36 -3.25 -0.33
N ASP A 4 38.84 -2.19 -0.95
CA ASP A 4 38.40 -0.82 -0.94
C ASP A 4 36.92 -0.58 -1.23
N GLU A 5 36.50 0.56 -0.68
CA GLU A 5 35.29 1.31 -0.93
C GLU A 5 34.94 1.44 -2.42
N ALA A 6 33.66 1.27 -2.72
CA ALA A 6 33.00 2.17 -3.65
C ALA A 6 31.74 2.67 -2.95
N ALA A 7 31.88 3.79 -2.23
CA ALA A 7 30.76 4.63 -1.84
C ALA A 7 30.02 5.02 -3.13
N VAL A 8 28.92 4.33 -3.42
CA VAL A 8 28.02 4.68 -4.51
C VAL A 8 27.36 5.99 -4.10
N VAL A 9 27.88 7.08 -4.65
CA VAL A 9 27.22 8.39 -4.69
C VAL A 9 25.85 8.17 -5.34
N LEU A 10 24.82 8.06 -4.51
CA LEU A 10 23.44 8.00 -4.94
C LEU A 10 23.06 9.41 -5.42
N THR A 11 23.15 9.61 -6.72
CA THR A 11 22.57 10.78 -7.38
C THR A 11 21.05 10.73 -7.20
N PRO A 12 20.42 11.79 -6.68
CA PRO A 12 19.02 11.75 -6.27
C PRO A 12 18.12 12.14 -7.44
N HIS A 13 17.76 11.22 -8.34
CA HIS A 13 16.73 11.57 -9.34
C HIS A 13 16.08 10.41 -10.10
N ASP A 14 15.67 9.33 -9.43
CA ASP A 14 14.83 8.34 -10.11
C ASP A 14 13.96 7.52 -9.13
N PRO A 15 12.67 7.88 -8.95
CA PRO A 15 11.75 7.12 -8.10
C PRO A 15 11.48 5.71 -8.65
N GLU A 16 11.64 5.47 -9.95
CA GLU A 16 11.48 4.13 -10.54
C GLU A 16 12.68 3.22 -10.25
N ARG A 17 13.89 3.77 -10.12
CA ARG A 17 15.07 2.97 -9.69
C ARG A 17 15.08 2.68 -8.19
N ALA A 18 14.51 3.54 -7.34
CA ALA A 18 14.41 3.29 -5.90
C ALA A 18 13.55 2.04 -5.59
N ALA A 19 12.55 1.75 -6.43
CA ALA A 19 11.69 0.56 -6.30
C ALA A 19 12.42 -0.78 -6.55
N LYS A 20 13.66 -0.76 -7.08
CA LYS A 20 14.42 -1.99 -7.42
C LYS A 20 15.28 -2.53 -6.27
N ILE A 21 15.42 -1.81 -5.17
CA ILE A 21 16.36 -2.18 -4.09
C ILE A 21 15.69 -3.03 -3.00
N SER A 22 14.36 -3.06 -2.99
CA SER A 22 13.53 -4.09 -2.35
C SER A 22 12.14 -3.87 -2.93
N PRO A 23 11.57 -4.80 -3.73
CA PRO A 23 10.20 -4.63 -4.19
C PRO A 23 9.31 -4.52 -2.94
N LEU A 24 8.49 -3.47 -2.88
CA LEU A 24 7.47 -3.38 -1.85
C LEU A 24 6.64 -4.67 -1.92
N PRO A 25 6.28 -5.30 -0.78
CA PRO A 25 5.42 -6.46 -0.82
C PRO A 25 4.12 -6.12 -1.58
N PRO A 26 3.53 -7.08 -2.31
CA PRO A 26 2.27 -6.87 -3.02
C PRO A 26 1.21 -6.27 -2.08
N PRO A 27 0.41 -5.31 -2.53
CA PRO A 27 -0.57 -4.64 -1.69
C PRO A 27 -1.60 -5.62 -1.10
N GLU A 28 -1.90 -6.71 -1.79
CA GLU A 28 -2.77 -7.78 -1.30
C GLU A 28 -2.13 -8.55 -0.13
N GLU A 29 -0.82 -8.77 -0.17
CA GLU A 29 -0.09 -9.42 0.92
C GLU A 29 -0.06 -8.54 2.17
N VAL A 30 0.20 -7.25 1.99
CA VAL A 30 0.15 -6.26 3.08
C VAL A 30 -1.26 -6.16 3.67
N PHE A 31 -2.29 -6.22 2.82
CA PHE A 31 -3.67 -6.22 3.28
C PHE A 31 -4.02 -7.46 4.12
N VAL A 32 -3.58 -8.65 3.69
CA VAL A 32 -3.78 -9.89 4.45
C VAL A 32 -3.01 -9.86 5.76
N ASP A 33 -1.76 -9.41 5.76
CA ASP A 33 -0.95 -9.27 6.97
C ASP A 33 -1.59 -8.29 7.98
N TRP A 34 -2.10 -7.16 7.48
CA TRP A 34 -2.88 -6.24 8.30
C TRP A 34 -4.13 -6.91 8.87
N LEU A 35 -4.91 -7.62 8.04
CA LEU A 35 -6.13 -8.31 8.48
C LEU A 35 -5.84 -9.33 9.59
N MET A 36 -4.75 -10.08 9.46
CA MET A 36 -4.30 -11.04 10.47
C MET A 36 -3.77 -10.37 11.75
N SER A 37 -3.35 -9.12 11.65
CA SER A 37 -2.89 -8.30 12.78
C SER A 37 -4.02 -7.61 13.54
N VAL A 38 -5.23 -7.53 12.97
CA VAL A 38 -6.37 -6.91 13.66
C VAL A 38 -6.80 -7.76 14.85
N PRO A 39 -6.99 -7.18 16.05
CA PRO A 39 -7.47 -7.91 17.20
C PRO A 39 -8.84 -8.57 16.94
N PRO A 40 -9.09 -9.81 17.38
CA PRO A 40 -10.34 -10.53 17.11
C PRO A 40 -11.62 -9.87 17.63
N HIS A 41 -11.48 -8.88 18.51
CA HIS A 41 -12.58 -8.16 19.16
C HIS A 41 -12.73 -6.72 18.63
N ALA A 42 -11.84 -6.30 17.71
CA ALA A 42 -11.89 -4.98 17.11
C ALA A 42 -12.88 -4.97 15.94
N CYS A 43 -13.56 -3.84 15.76
CA CYS A 43 -14.35 -3.59 14.56
C CYS A 43 -13.42 -3.42 13.36
N LEU A 44 -13.53 -4.31 12.36
CA LEU A 44 -12.71 -4.28 11.15
C LEU A 44 -12.91 -2.99 10.35
N GLU A 45 -14.14 -2.49 10.28
CA GLU A 45 -14.48 -1.26 9.55
C GLU A 45 -13.77 -0.05 10.17
N ASP A 46 -13.77 0.06 11.50
CA ASP A 46 -13.12 1.16 12.21
C ASP A 46 -11.60 1.09 12.11
N GLU A 47 -11.03 -0.12 12.13
CA GLU A 47 -9.59 -0.29 11.94
C GLU A 47 -9.18 0.04 10.50
N ALA A 48 -9.99 -0.35 9.52
CA ALA A 48 -9.76 0.01 8.12
C ALA A 48 -9.82 1.53 7.92
N ARG A 49 -10.80 2.21 8.51
CA ARG A 49 -10.91 3.68 8.46
C ARG A 49 -9.68 4.36 9.04
N ARG A 50 -9.18 3.89 10.19
CA ARG A 50 -7.93 4.40 10.80
C ARG A 50 -6.73 4.23 9.86
N GLN A 51 -6.60 3.10 9.18
CA GLN A 51 -5.51 2.89 8.22
C GLN A 51 -5.64 3.79 6.99
N VAL A 52 -6.85 4.02 6.48
CA VAL A 52 -7.10 4.95 5.37
C VAL A 52 -6.69 6.37 5.75
N GLU A 53 -7.08 6.85 6.94
CA GLU A 53 -6.68 8.17 7.45
C GLU A 53 -5.16 8.31 7.57
N LEU A 54 -4.48 7.25 8.02
CA LEU A 54 -3.01 7.23 8.10
C LEU A 54 -2.36 7.31 6.72
N ILE A 55 -2.88 6.58 5.74
CA ILE A 55 -2.41 6.64 4.35
C ILE A 55 -2.67 8.03 3.76
N ASP A 56 -3.85 8.60 4.00
CA ASP A 56 -4.27 9.91 3.47
C ASP A 56 -3.50 11.08 4.08
N SER A 57 -3.03 10.93 5.32
CA SER A 57 -2.15 11.91 5.98
C SER A 57 -0.76 12.03 5.32
N ARG A 58 -0.39 11.07 4.46
CA ARG A 58 0.91 11.02 3.81
C ARG A 58 0.75 11.30 2.30
N PRO A 59 1.45 12.28 1.73
CA PRO A 59 1.45 12.51 0.29
C PRO A 59 2.25 11.40 -0.40
N THR A 60 1.64 10.23 -0.61
CA THR A 60 2.25 9.11 -1.33
C THR A 60 1.65 8.99 -2.73
N LEU A 61 2.49 8.99 -3.76
CA LEU A 61 2.08 8.79 -5.17
C LEU A 61 2.25 7.33 -5.64
N HIS A 62 2.59 6.41 -4.72
CA HIS A 62 2.93 5.04 -5.10
C HIS A 62 1.67 4.24 -5.50
N PRO A 63 1.63 3.60 -6.69
CA PRO A 63 0.45 2.87 -7.17
C PRO A 63 0.03 1.75 -6.20
N ASP A 64 0.98 1.03 -5.61
CA ASP A 64 0.65 -0.07 -4.68
C ASP A 64 0.01 0.44 -3.38
N VAL A 65 0.43 1.62 -2.89
CA VAL A 65 -0.19 2.23 -1.71
C VAL A 65 -1.61 2.70 -2.04
N ARG A 66 -1.85 3.17 -3.27
CA ARG A 66 -3.22 3.47 -3.75
C ARG A 66 -4.08 2.21 -3.86
N CYS A 67 -3.51 1.09 -4.28
CA CYS A 67 -4.20 -0.20 -4.32
C CYS A 67 -4.57 -0.67 -2.91
N LEU A 68 -3.61 -0.66 -1.98
CA LEU A 68 -3.84 -0.98 -0.57
C LEU A 68 -4.92 -0.10 0.05
N ARG A 69 -4.89 1.22 -0.20
CA ARG A 69 -5.94 2.15 0.23
C ARG A 69 -7.31 1.73 -0.29
N ALA A 70 -7.42 1.32 -1.55
CA ALA A 70 -8.70 0.89 -2.13
C ALA A 70 -9.24 -0.38 -1.45
N LEU A 71 -8.38 -1.35 -1.13
CA LEU A 71 -8.76 -2.54 -0.37
C LEU A 71 -9.29 -2.18 1.02
N LEU A 72 -8.61 -1.27 1.73
CA LEU A 72 -9.03 -0.80 3.05
C LEU A 72 -10.35 -0.02 3.00
N VAL A 73 -10.55 0.84 2.00
CA VAL A 73 -11.84 1.55 1.80
C VAL A 73 -12.99 0.57 1.56
N ALA A 74 -12.76 -0.51 0.82
CA ALA A 74 -13.77 -1.54 0.61
C ALA A 74 -14.16 -2.23 1.93
N VAL A 75 -13.22 -2.41 2.86
CA VAL A 75 -13.49 -2.96 4.20
C VAL A 75 -14.15 -1.95 5.13
N ALA A 76 -13.82 -0.66 5.02
CA ALA A 76 -14.38 0.41 5.86
C ALA A 76 -15.89 0.65 5.63
N GLY A 77 -16.51 -0.04 4.67
CA GLY A 77 -17.93 0.11 4.34
C GLY A 77 -18.27 1.40 3.60
N GLU A 78 -17.25 2.20 3.21
CA GLU A 78 -17.41 3.48 2.52
C GLU A 78 -17.41 3.34 0.99
N GLY A 79 -17.21 2.12 0.48
CA GLY A 79 -17.32 1.83 -0.94
C GLY A 79 -18.79 1.67 -1.36
N GLU A 80 -19.35 2.68 -2.01
CA GLU A 80 -20.40 2.43 -3.00
C GLU A 80 -19.77 1.56 -4.10
N TRP A 81 -19.91 0.23 -3.99
CA TRP A 81 -19.53 -0.69 -5.05
C TRP A 81 -20.41 -0.41 -6.27
N HIS A 82 -19.96 0.49 -7.13
CA HIS A 82 -20.51 0.65 -8.46
C HIS A 82 -20.03 -0.54 -9.30
N SER A 83 -20.77 -1.64 -9.22
CA SER A 83 -20.59 -2.81 -10.07
C SER A 83 -20.31 -2.36 -11.51
N PRO A 84 -19.22 -2.82 -12.15
CA PRO A 84 -18.96 -2.48 -13.54
C PRO A 84 -20.10 -3.08 -14.36
N ALA A 85 -21.00 -2.21 -14.84
CA ALA A 85 -22.12 -2.63 -15.66
C ALA A 85 -21.59 -3.48 -16.83
N PRO A 86 -22.25 -4.61 -17.16
CA PRO A 86 -21.81 -5.45 -18.25
C PRO A 86 -21.82 -4.62 -19.53
N ARG A 87 -20.62 -4.42 -20.09
CA ARG A 87 -20.41 -3.76 -21.37
C ARG A 87 -20.92 -4.72 -22.45
N ASN A 88 -22.21 -4.64 -22.75
CA ASN A 88 -22.81 -5.34 -23.87
C ASN A 88 -22.10 -4.87 -25.16
N LEU A 89 -21.37 -5.79 -25.79
CA LEU A 89 -20.85 -5.72 -27.15
C LEU A 89 -21.50 -6.83 -27.97
#